data_AF-A0AAE3XJG3-F1
#
_entry.id   AF-A0AAE3XJG3-F1
#
_cell.length_a   1.000
_cell.length_b   1.000
_cell.length_c   1.000
_cell.angle_alpha   90.00
_cell.angle_beta   90.00
_cell.angle_gamma   90.00
#
_symmetry.space_group_name_H-M   'P 1'
#
loop_
_entity.id
_entity.type
_entity.pdbx_description
1 polymer ?
#
loop_
_entity_poly.entity_id
_entity_poly.type
_entity_poly.pdbx_seq_one_letter_code
_entity_poly.pdbx_strand_id
1 'polypeptide(L)' 'MSENEKKQKHKAYPPYLPAPTWYPLVVAFGITFIFWGIVTLYVLSLIGLALLAYGVYGWIWDMRIEIKEISEKEAENE' A
#
# COMPACT_ATOMS: atom_id res chain seq x y z
N MET A 1 40.03 -23.64 13.55
CA MET A 1 38.79 -23.44 12.78
C MET A 1 37.79 -22.83 13.75
N SER A 2 37.67 -21.51 13.69
CA SER A 2 37.12 -20.68 14.79
C SER A 2 35.60 -20.81 14.89
N GLU A 3 35.12 -20.83 16.12
CA GLU A 3 33.73 -21.04 16.58
C GLU A 3 32.77 -19.87 16.20
N ASN A 4 33.22 -18.95 15.35
CA ASN A 4 32.59 -17.67 15.06
C ASN A 4 31.65 -17.67 13.84
N GLU A 5 31.61 -18.72 13.03
CA GLU A 5 30.77 -18.74 11.81
C GLU A 5 29.31 -19.19 12.02
N LYS A 6 28.98 -19.84 13.16
CA LYS A 6 27.61 -20.38 13.40
C LYS A 6 26.60 -19.38 14.00
N LYS A 7 26.96 -18.09 14.10
CA LYS A 7 26.07 -17.03 14.63
C LYS A 7 25.50 -16.10 13.56
N GLN A 8 25.53 -16.48 12.29
CA GLN A 8 24.65 -15.84 11.30
C GLN A 8 23.22 -16.40 11.42
N LYS A 9 22.57 -16.11 12.57
CA LYS A 9 21.12 -16.14 12.68
C LYS A 9 20.62 -15.17 11.61
N HIS A 10 19.98 -15.69 10.57
CA HIS A 10 19.24 -14.89 9.61
C HIS A 10 18.39 -13.90 10.41
N LYS A 11 18.70 -12.60 10.31
CA LYS A 11 17.88 -11.54 10.88
C LYS A 11 16.52 -11.67 10.20
N ALA A 12 15.58 -12.31 10.89
CA ALA A 12 14.19 -12.32 10.50
C ALA A 12 13.73 -10.86 10.38
N TYR A 13 13.04 -10.58 9.28
CA TYR A 13 12.46 -9.32 8.79
C TYR A 13 12.45 -8.10 9.73
N PRO A 14 12.62 -6.87 9.19
CA PRO A 14 12.48 -5.65 9.98
C PRO A 14 11.17 -5.66 10.80
N PRO A 15 11.20 -5.24 12.07
CA PRO A 15 10.05 -5.30 12.99
C PRO A 15 8.90 -4.35 12.63
N TYR A 16 9.02 -3.59 11.54
CA TYR A 16 8.01 -2.67 11.03
C TYR A 16 7.43 -3.24 9.75
N LEU A 17 6.21 -3.79 9.82
CA LEU A 17 5.40 -3.95 8.62
C LEU A 17 4.68 -2.62 8.37
N PRO A 18 4.69 -2.11 7.13
CA PRO A 18 3.88 -0.96 6.76
C PRO A 18 2.42 -1.23 7.13
N ALA A 19 1.72 -0.19 7.58
CA ALA A 19 0.35 -0.33 8.00
C ALA A 19 -0.49 -0.90 6.83
N PRO A 20 -1.43 -1.83 7.09
CA PRO A 20 -2.23 -2.39 6.02
C PRO A 20 -3.02 -1.27 5.32
N THR A 21 -2.68 -1.02 4.05
CA THR A 21 -3.31 0.03 3.24
C THR A 21 -4.58 -0.49 2.56
N TRP A 22 -5.69 0.19 2.76
CA TRP A 22 -7.02 -0.24 2.28
C TRP A 22 -7.34 0.30 0.89
N TYR A 23 -6.57 1.27 0.39
CA TYR A 23 -6.80 1.91 -0.90
C TYR A 23 -6.80 0.98 -2.13
N PRO A 24 -5.94 -0.05 -2.24
CA PRO A 24 -5.96 -1.00 -3.36
C PRO A 24 -7.30 -1.71 -3.52
N LEU A 25 -7.97 -1.99 -2.41
CA LEU A 25 -9.30 -2.61 -2.40
C LEU A 25 -10.34 -1.67 -3.03
N VAL A 26 -10.32 -0.39 -2.65
CA VAL A 26 -11.23 0.64 -3.19
C VAL A 26 -11.02 0.82 -4.70
N VAL A 27 -9.76 0.82 -5.15
CA VAL A 27 -9.42 0.90 -6.58
C VAL A 27 -9.95 -0.31 -7.33
N ALA A 28 -9.78 -1.53 -6.80
CA ALA A 28 -10.28 -2.75 -7.42
C ALA A 28 -11.81 -2.72 -7.57
N PHE A 29 -12.56 -2.34 -6.52
CA PHE A 29 -14.01 -2.19 -6.61
C PHE A 29 -14.43 -1.10 -7.60
N GLY A 30 -13.71 0.04 -7.65
CA GLY A 30 -13.94 1.10 -8.62
C GLY A 30 -13.82 0.59 -10.06
N ILE A 31 -12.76 -0.16 -10.35
CA ILE A 31 -12.55 -0.80 -11.66
C ILE A 31 -13.68 -1.77 -11.98
N THR A 32 -14.05 -2.65 -11.04
CA THR A 32 -15.15 -3.61 -11.23
C THR A 32 -16.47 -2.91 -11.57
N PHE A 33 -16.82 -1.83 -10.84
CA PHE A 33 -18.05 -1.08 -11.10
C PHE A 33 -18.03 -0.27 -12.40
N ILE A 34 -16.87 0.17 -12.88
CA ILE A 34 -16.75 0.77 -14.21
C ILE A 34 -17.10 -0.27 -15.27
N PHE A 35 -16.41 -1.42 -15.28
CA PHE A 35 -16.62 -2.45 -16.30
C PHE A 35 -18.02 -3.05 -16.24
N TRP A 36 -18.54 -3.32 -15.04
CA TRP A 36 -19.91 -3.80 -14.85
C TRP A 36 -20.94 -2.73 -15.22
N GLY A 37 -20.72 -1.50 -14.78
CA GLY A 37 -21.63 -0.38 -14.99
C GLY A 37 -21.79 -0.01 -16.46
N ILE A 38 -20.73 -0.06 -17.26
CA ILE A 38 -20.82 0.17 -18.72
C ILE A 38 -21.83 -0.79 -19.37
N VAL A 39 -21.95 -2.02 -18.88
CA VAL A 39 -22.85 -3.05 -19.43
C VAL A 39 -24.28 -2.89 -18.89
N THR A 40 -24.44 -2.58 -17.60
CA THR A 40 -25.78 -2.57 -16.96
C THR A 40 -26.40 -1.18 -16.83
N LEU A 41 -25.65 -0.20 -16.32
CA LEU A 41 -26.13 1.15 -16.01
C LEU A 41 -24.96 2.17 -15.99
N TYR A 42 -25.05 3.19 -16.85
CA TYR A 42 -24.04 4.26 -16.92
C TYR A 42 -23.79 4.97 -15.58
N VAL A 43 -24.81 5.07 -14.72
CA VAL A 43 -24.67 5.66 -13.37
C VAL A 43 -23.70 4.87 -12.49
N LEU A 44 -23.73 3.53 -12.57
CA LEU A 44 -22.78 2.69 -11.84
C LEU A 44 -21.34 2.92 -12.31
N SER A 45 -21.16 3.15 -13.61
CA SER A 45 -19.84 3.46 -14.16
C SER A 45 -19.29 4.80 -13.66
N LEU A 46 -20.15 5.82 -13.49
CA LEU A 46 -19.74 7.10 -12.91
C LEU A 46 -19.32 6.95 -11.44
N ILE A 47 -20.06 6.15 -10.66
CA ILE A 47 -19.71 5.85 -9.27
C ILE A 47 -18.37 5.10 -9.20
N GLY A 48 -18.17 4.10 -10.06
CA GLY A 48 -16.90 3.38 -10.16
C GLY A 48 -15.72 4.29 -10.52
N LEU A 49 -15.93 5.25 -11.42
CA LEU A 49 -14.91 6.24 -11.79
C LEU A 49 -14.54 7.15 -10.61
N ALA A 50 -15.53 7.61 -9.84
CA ALA A 50 -15.30 8.42 -8.65
C ALA A 50 -14.52 7.63 -7.57
N LEU A 51 -14.89 6.36 -7.34
CA LEU A 51 -14.18 5.48 -6.41
C LEU A 51 -12.74 5.21 -6.85
N LEU A 52 -12.51 4.97 -8.13
CA LEU A 52 -11.18 4.77 -8.69
C LEU A 52 -10.31 6.03 -8.47
N ALA A 53 -10.83 7.22 -8.80
CA ALA A 53 -10.12 8.47 -8.61
C ALA A 53 -9.78 8.72 -7.13
N TYR A 54 -10.74 8.49 -6.23
CA TYR A 54 -10.53 8.63 -4.78
C TYR A 54 -9.52 7.62 -4.23
N GLY A 55 -9.63 6.35 -4.64
CA GLY A 55 -8.72 5.29 -4.22
C GLY A 55 -7.29 5.55 -4.67
N VAL A 56 -7.07 5.95 -5.92
CA VAL A 56 -5.74 6.28 -6.45
C VAL A 56 -5.17 7.51 -5.74
N TYR A 57 -5.98 8.56 -5.56
CA TYR A 57 -5.54 9.77 -4.86
C TYR A 57 -5.12 9.48 -3.42
N GLY A 58 -5.94 8.75 -2.66
CA GLY A 58 -5.64 8.34 -1.30
C GLY A 58 -4.42 7.43 -1.21
N TRP A 59 -4.26 6.49 -2.14
CA TRP A 59 -3.12 5.59 -2.17
C TRP A 59 -1.79 6.32 -2.39
N ILE A 60 -1.76 7.27 -3.32
CA ILE A 60 -0.56 8.07 -3.61
C ILE A 60 -0.19 8.94 -2.39
N TRP A 61 -1.18 9.47 -1.67
CA TRP A 61 -0.95 10.27 -0.48
C TRP A 61 -0.39 9.43 0.68
N ASP A 62 -0.99 8.25 0.91
CA ASP A 62 -0.59 7.29 1.94
C ASP A 62 0.87 6.87 1.77
N MET A 63 1.26 6.50 0.54
CA MET A 63 2.63 6.15 0.20
C MET A 63 3.64 7.28 0.46
N ARG A 64 3.24 8.55 0.33
CA ARG A 64 4.14 9.69 0.59
C ARG A 64 4.38 9.96 2.07
N ILE A 65 3.41 9.67 2.93
CA ILE A 65 3.57 9.83 4.38
C ILE A 65 4.56 8.78 4.90
N GLU A 66 4.41 7.55 4.44
CA GLU A 66 5.17 6.40 4.94
C GLU A 66 6.69 6.51 4.66
N ILE A 67 7.09 7.08 3.52
CA ILE A 67 8.52 7.31 3.19
C ILE A 67 9.17 8.30 4.17
N LYS A 68 8.41 9.29 4.65
CA LYS A 68 8.93 10.34 5.53
C LYS A 68 9.25 9.80 6.92
N GLU A 69 8.35 8.98 7.47
CA GLU A 69 8.54 8.34 8.78
C GLU A 69 9.73 7.38 8.82
N ILE A 70 9.97 6.62 7.76
CA ILE A 70 11.10 5.68 7.69
C ILE A 70 12.44 6.43 7.75
N SER A 71 12.55 7.56 7.04
CA SER A 71 13.79 8.35 7.00
C SER A 71 14.16 9.00 8.33
N GLU A 72 13.16 9.38 9.13
CA GLU A 72 13.35 10.03 10.43
C GLU A 72 13.75 9.01 11.50
N LYS A 73 13.21 7.78 11.42
CA LYS A 73 13.57 6.65 12.29
C LYS A 73 14.99 6.13 12.06
N GLU A 74 15.50 6.22 10.83
CA GLU A 74 16.89 5.86 10.52
C GLU A 74 17.87 6.92 11.04
N ALA A 75 17.53 8.21 10.94
CA ALA A 75 18.38 9.31 11.44
C ALA A 75 18.48 9.39 12.98
N GLU A 76 17.51 8.87 13.72
CA GLU A 76 17.54 8.81 15.20
C GLU A 76 18.37 7.61 15.73
N ASN A 77 18.54 6.55 14.92
CA ASN A 77 19.28 5.35 15.31
C ASN A 77 20.76 5.35 14.89
N GLU A 78 21.26 6.44 14.31
CA GLU A 78 22.67 6.71 13.99
C GLU A 78 23.32 7.63 15.04
#